data_AF-A0A833X726-F1
#
_entry.id   AF-A0A833X726-F1
#
_cell.length_a   1.000
_cell.length_b   1.000
_cell.length_c   1.000
_cell.angle_alpha   90.00
_cell.angle_beta   90.00
_cell.angle_gamma   90.00
#
_symmetry.space_group_name_H-M   'P 1'
#
loop_
_entity.id
_entity.type
_entity.pdbx_description
1 polymer ?
#
loop_
_entity_poly.entity_id
_entity_poly.type
_entity_poly.pdbx_seq_one_letter_code
_entity_poly.pdbx_strand_id
1 'polypeptide(L)'
;MVQQRLLQTGGEPSNSEKRNEIWSKMWRMNVPAATKLFVWRAVSDLLPTRKNLWKKKIVEDPLCPICNLNEETISHVMWSCPATVDVWGDTRSPISKWPSGDCNFEQKWLDLCRVMNRESIEKVAVIMRGIWYRRNKYVFENKFWRPGNVVQMAVTGLEDYYSVNEKKTGLNKGKGEDRGESHWRCPVDVDFKVNFDGAFDQSSSKIGMGVVIRDKKGRLLLL
;
A
#
# COMPACT_ATOMS: atom_id res chain seq x y z
N MET A 1 -50.34 7.60 -29.43
CA MET A 1 -49.45 7.93 -30.58
C MET A 1 -48.63 9.15 -30.15
N VAL A 2 -47.30 9.00 -30.16
CA VAL A 2 -46.27 10.05 -30.34
C VAL A 2 -45.99 11.08 -29.22
N GLN A 3 -44.73 11.00 -28.72
CA GLN A 3 -43.83 12.02 -28.12
C GLN A 3 -44.23 12.65 -26.77
N GLN A 4 -43.34 12.78 -25.77
CA GLN A 4 -41.95 13.26 -25.83
C GLN A 4 -40.97 12.47 -24.93
N ARG A 5 -39.86 12.02 -25.55
CA ARG A 5 -38.54 11.84 -24.93
C ARG A 5 -37.75 13.13 -25.14
N LEU A 6 -37.26 13.75 -24.06
CA LEU A 6 -36.14 14.71 -23.99
C LEU A 6 -35.63 14.63 -22.54
N LEU A 7 -34.37 14.47 -22.14
CA LEU A 7 -33.05 14.39 -22.76
C LEU A 7 -32.14 13.68 -21.73
N GLN A 8 -31.36 12.69 -22.13
CA GLN A 8 -30.10 12.35 -21.47
C GLN A 8 -29.02 13.26 -22.04
N THR A 9 -28.25 13.95 -21.20
CA THR A 9 -26.86 14.36 -21.50
C THR A 9 -26.10 14.62 -20.19
N GLY A 10 -25.96 13.60 -19.34
CA GLY A 10 -24.86 13.58 -18.36
C GLY A 10 -23.65 12.96 -19.04
N GLY A 11 -22.72 13.77 -19.52
CA GLY A 11 -21.49 13.25 -20.14
C GLY A 11 -20.69 12.42 -19.15
N GLU A 12 -20.36 11.18 -19.51
CA GLU A 12 -19.45 10.37 -18.70
C GLU A 12 -18.07 11.05 -18.71
N PRO A 13 -17.40 11.18 -17.55
CA PRO A 13 -16.08 11.79 -17.50
C PRO A 13 -15.10 10.98 -18.33
N SER A 14 -14.19 11.68 -19.00
CA SER A 14 -13.11 11.08 -19.77
C SER A 14 -12.23 10.20 -18.87
N ASN A 15 -11.53 9.23 -19.47
CA ASN A 15 -10.68 8.32 -18.71
C ASN A 15 -9.54 9.05 -17.96
N SER A 16 -9.07 10.19 -18.49
CA SER A 16 -8.08 11.05 -17.85
C SER A 16 -8.64 11.75 -16.60
N GLU A 17 -9.87 12.25 -16.64
CA GLU A 17 -10.53 12.89 -15.49
C GLU A 17 -10.78 11.90 -14.35
N LYS A 18 -11.28 10.70 -14.68
CA LYS A 18 -11.46 9.60 -13.71
C LYS A 18 -10.15 9.28 -13.00
N ARG A 19 -9.06 9.10 -13.75
CA ARG A 19 -7.73 8.83 -13.20
C ARG A 19 -7.21 9.97 -12.34
N ASN A 20 -7.38 11.21 -12.77
CA ASN A 20 -6.98 12.37 -11.97
C ASN A 20 -7.72 12.44 -10.62
N GLU A 21 -9.01 12.12 -10.60
CA GLU A 21 -9.80 12.03 -9.36
C GLU A 21 -9.21 10.96 -8.42
N ILE A 22 -8.96 9.76 -8.94
CA ILE A 22 -8.37 8.64 -8.19
C ILE A 22 -7.03 9.04 -7.58
N TRP A 23 -6.12 9.58 -8.41
CA TRP A 23 -4.78 9.95 -7.96
C TRP A 23 -4.81 11.06 -6.93
N SER A 24 -5.63 12.09 -7.13
CA SER A 24 -5.79 13.19 -6.17
C SER A 24 -6.23 12.66 -4.80
N LYS A 25 -7.27 11.82 -4.75
CA LYS A 25 -7.75 11.23 -3.48
C LYS A 25 -6.72 10.30 -2.85
N MET A 26 -6.11 9.43 -3.64
CA MET A 26 -5.14 8.44 -3.16
C MET A 26 -3.92 9.11 -2.51
N TRP A 27 -3.35 10.13 -3.16
CA TRP A 27 -2.15 10.80 -2.65
C TRP A 27 -2.43 11.62 -1.38
N ARG A 28 -3.66 12.10 -1.20
CA ARG A 28 -4.11 12.82 0.00
C ARG A 28 -4.35 11.93 1.21
N MET A 29 -4.45 10.61 1.06
CA MET A 29 -4.64 9.69 2.19
C MET A 29 -3.54 9.87 3.25
N ASN A 30 -3.90 9.82 4.53
CA ASN A 30 -2.98 9.80 5.66
C ASN A 30 -2.66 8.35 6.04
N VAL A 31 -1.99 7.62 5.16
CA VAL A 31 -1.60 6.22 5.40
C VAL A 31 -0.12 6.05 5.11
N PRO A 32 0.53 4.98 5.60
CA PRO A 32 1.91 4.67 5.25
C PRO A 32 2.15 4.75 3.72
N ALA A 33 3.30 5.27 3.32
CA ALA A 33 3.65 5.41 1.90
C ALA A 33 3.57 4.07 1.14
N ALA A 34 3.92 2.97 1.81
CA ALA A 34 3.79 1.62 1.26
C ALA A 34 2.33 1.25 0.92
N THR A 35 1.35 1.76 1.66
CA THR A 35 -0.08 1.59 1.38
C THR A 35 -0.50 2.38 0.15
N LYS A 36 -0.06 3.64 0.00
CA LYS A 36 -0.32 4.44 -1.21
C LYS A 36 0.27 3.78 -2.46
N LEU A 37 1.51 3.30 -2.37
CA LEU A 37 2.17 2.61 -3.48
C LEU A 37 1.45 1.32 -3.85
N PHE A 38 1.00 0.56 -2.85
CA PHE A 38 0.20 -0.63 -3.07
C PHE A 38 -1.11 -0.31 -3.82
N VAL A 39 -1.88 0.67 -3.36
CA VAL A 39 -3.13 1.09 -4.03
C VAL A 39 -2.86 1.54 -5.45
N TRP A 40 -1.84 2.36 -5.67
CA TRP A 40 -1.45 2.80 -7.02
C TRP A 40 -1.15 1.62 -7.96
N ARG A 41 -0.38 0.63 -7.48
CA ARG A 41 -0.09 -0.58 -8.25
C ARG A 41 -1.34 -1.42 -8.50
N ALA A 42 -2.25 -1.49 -7.53
CA ALA A 42 -3.50 -2.23 -7.66
C ALA A 42 -4.43 -1.60 -8.70
N VAL A 43 -4.65 -0.27 -8.63
CA VAL A 43 -5.44 0.49 -9.61
C VAL A 43 -4.85 0.39 -11.01
N SER A 44 -3.53 0.39 -11.12
CA SER A 44 -2.82 0.32 -12.40
C SER A 44 -2.66 -1.12 -12.94
N ASP A 45 -3.24 -2.14 -12.28
CA ASP A 45 -3.08 -3.57 -12.60
C ASP A 45 -1.61 -4.03 -12.70
N LEU A 46 -0.74 -3.46 -11.85
CA LEU A 46 0.71 -3.72 -11.82
C LEU A 46 1.13 -4.73 -10.75
N LEU A 47 0.19 -5.24 -9.96
CA LEU A 47 0.50 -6.26 -8.95
C LEU A 47 0.76 -7.62 -9.62
N PRO A 48 1.70 -8.43 -9.07
CA PRO A 48 2.03 -9.75 -9.60
C PRO A 48 0.98 -10.81 -9.19
N THR A 49 -0.26 -10.59 -9.63
CA THR A 49 -1.32 -11.61 -9.57
C THR A 49 -1.01 -12.75 -10.56
N ARG A 50 -1.54 -13.95 -10.33
CA ARG A 50 -1.34 -15.09 -11.23
C ARG A 50 -1.81 -14.77 -12.65
N LYS A 51 -2.92 -14.06 -12.82
CA LYS A 51 -3.33 -13.58 -14.16
C LYS A 51 -2.26 -12.71 -14.83
N ASN A 52 -1.65 -11.77 -14.10
CA ASN A 52 -0.64 -10.88 -14.68
C ASN A 52 0.69 -11.59 -14.93
N LEU A 53 1.06 -12.54 -14.07
CA LEU A 53 2.25 -13.39 -14.26
C LEU A 53 2.06 -14.36 -15.44
N TRP A 54 0.86 -14.91 -15.60
CA TRP A 54 0.50 -15.82 -16.68
C TRP A 54 0.53 -15.11 -18.04
N LYS A 55 -0.02 -13.89 -18.13
CA LYS A 55 0.12 -13.02 -19.31
C LYS A 55 1.58 -12.77 -19.70
N LYS A 56 2.49 -12.76 -18.72
CA LYS A 56 3.94 -12.60 -18.91
C LYS A 56 4.68 -13.92 -19.12
N LYS A 57 3.97 -15.06 -19.21
CA LYS A 57 4.52 -16.42 -19.35
C LYS A 57 5.47 -16.82 -18.21
N ILE A 58 5.25 -16.29 -17.00
CA ILE A 58 6.04 -16.59 -15.80
C ILE A 58 5.46 -17.79 -15.03
N VAL A 59 4.15 -18.01 -15.13
CA VAL A 59 3.43 -19.14 -14.50
C VAL A 59 2.59 -19.86 -15.54
N GLU A 60 2.26 -21.13 -15.28
CA GLU A 60 1.56 -22.02 -16.21
C GLU A 60 0.06 -21.68 -16.34
N ASP A 61 -0.58 -21.30 -15.23
CA ASP A 61 -2.00 -21.01 -15.16
C ASP A 61 -2.30 -19.71 -14.38
N PRO A 62 -3.47 -19.08 -14.63
CA PRO A 62 -3.87 -17.84 -13.96
C PRO A 62 -4.65 -18.06 -12.66
N LEU A 63 -4.83 -19.29 -12.15
CA LEU A 63 -5.72 -19.57 -11.03
C LEU A 63 -5.21 -18.97 -9.72
N CYS A 64 -6.15 -18.60 -8.85
CA CYS A 64 -5.85 -18.11 -7.51
C CYS A 64 -5.13 -19.20 -6.69
N PRO A 65 -3.92 -18.93 -6.15
CA PRO A 65 -3.14 -19.95 -5.46
C PRO A 65 -3.79 -20.39 -4.13
N ILE A 66 -4.70 -19.59 -3.58
CA ILE A 66 -5.36 -19.89 -2.30
C ILE A 66 -6.62 -20.71 -2.51
N CYS A 67 -7.55 -20.25 -3.36
CA CYS A 67 -8.84 -20.94 -3.53
C CYS A 67 -8.86 -21.93 -4.69
N ASN A 68 -8.01 -21.73 -5.70
CA ASN A 68 -7.94 -22.55 -6.92
C ASN A 68 -9.26 -22.63 -7.71
N LEU A 69 -10.19 -21.68 -7.51
CA LEU A 69 -11.52 -21.69 -8.14
C LEU A 69 -11.65 -20.74 -9.33
N ASN A 70 -10.96 -19.60 -9.30
CA ASN A 70 -11.09 -18.53 -10.29
C ASN A 70 -9.70 -17.98 -10.66
N GLU A 71 -9.61 -17.31 -11.80
CA GLU A 71 -8.42 -16.54 -12.15
C GLU A 71 -8.10 -15.50 -11.06
N GLU A 72 -6.82 -15.41 -10.68
CA GLU A 72 -6.34 -14.41 -9.73
C GLU A 72 -6.25 -13.04 -10.43
N THR A 73 -7.36 -12.31 -10.44
CA THR A 73 -7.36 -10.86 -10.67
C THR A 73 -7.17 -10.13 -9.35
N ILE A 74 -6.76 -8.85 -9.40
CA ILE A 74 -6.71 -8.04 -8.18
C ILE A 74 -8.12 -7.86 -7.57
N SER A 75 -9.17 -7.74 -8.39
CA SER A 75 -10.56 -7.73 -7.92
C SER A 75 -10.93 -9.03 -7.20
N HIS A 76 -10.46 -10.19 -7.71
CA HIS A 76 -10.67 -11.47 -7.05
C HIS A 76 -9.99 -11.52 -5.68
N VAL A 77 -8.70 -11.19 -5.63
CA VAL A 77 -7.93 -11.18 -4.38
C VAL A 77 -8.56 -10.23 -3.35
N MET A 78 -9.15 -9.12 -3.78
CA MET A 78 -9.65 -8.09 -2.86
C MET A 78 -11.12 -8.25 -2.46
N TRP A 79 -11.95 -9.01 -3.20
CA TRP A 79 -13.38 -9.14 -2.89
C TRP A 79 -13.94 -10.55 -3.00
N SER A 80 -13.68 -11.28 -4.10
CA SER A 80 -14.39 -12.53 -4.39
C SER A 80 -13.66 -13.79 -3.95
N CYS A 81 -12.39 -13.70 -3.54
CA CYS A 81 -11.68 -14.83 -2.98
C CYS A 81 -12.28 -15.21 -1.61
N PRO A 82 -12.61 -16.49 -1.35
CA PRO A 82 -13.09 -16.93 -0.04
C PRO A 82 -12.17 -16.52 1.13
N ALA A 83 -10.86 -16.51 0.88
CA ALA A 83 -9.82 -16.09 1.83
C ALA A 83 -9.76 -14.57 2.09
N THR A 84 -10.62 -13.79 1.43
CA THR A 84 -10.74 -12.35 1.62
C THR A 84 -12.12 -11.99 2.14
N VAL A 85 -13.16 -12.72 1.70
CA VAL A 85 -14.52 -12.59 2.23
C VAL A 85 -14.53 -12.78 3.75
N ASP A 86 -13.73 -13.72 4.28
CA ASP A 86 -13.59 -13.95 5.72
C ASP A 86 -13.01 -12.72 6.47
N VAL A 87 -12.03 -12.02 5.90
CA VAL A 87 -11.45 -10.78 6.44
C VAL A 87 -12.50 -9.68 6.49
N TRP A 88 -13.23 -9.47 5.40
CA TRP A 88 -14.24 -8.42 5.36
C TRP A 88 -15.39 -8.68 6.33
N GLY A 89 -15.77 -9.95 6.51
CA GLY A 89 -16.76 -10.36 7.52
C GLY A 89 -16.35 -10.00 8.95
N ASP A 90 -15.07 -10.16 9.29
CA ASP A 90 -14.52 -9.87 10.62
C ASP A 90 -14.50 -8.35 10.94
N THR A 91 -14.31 -7.51 9.91
CA THR A 91 -14.16 -6.06 10.09
C THR A 91 -15.45 -5.26 10.33
N ARG A 92 -16.64 -5.88 10.27
CA ARG A 92 -17.94 -5.18 10.18
C ARG A 92 -17.95 -4.04 9.14
N SER A 93 -17.07 -4.11 8.14
CA SER A 93 -16.86 -3.05 7.16
C SER A 93 -18.02 -2.97 6.17
N PRO A 94 -18.42 -1.75 5.72
CA PRO A 94 -19.38 -1.58 4.63
C PRO A 94 -18.98 -2.35 3.35
N ILE A 95 -17.70 -2.67 3.20
CA ILE A 95 -17.15 -3.41 2.05
C ILE A 95 -17.59 -4.86 2.00
N SER A 96 -17.92 -5.48 3.14
CA SER A 96 -18.38 -6.86 3.20
C SER A 96 -19.61 -7.16 2.33
N LYS A 97 -20.40 -6.12 2.01
CA LYS A 97 -21.60 -6.20 1.19
C LYS A 97 -21.45 -5.54 -0.19
N TRP A 98 -20.24 -5.09 -0.53
CA TRP A 98 -20.02 -4.42 -1.82
C TRP A 98 -20.20 -5.41 -2.97
N PRO A 99 -20.97 -5.08 -4.02
CA PRO A 99 -21.23 -6.02 -5.10
C PRO A 99 -19.94 -6.53 -5.73
N SER A 100 -19.82 -7.86 -5.83
CA SER A 100 -18.71 -8.52 -6.52
C SER A 100 -18.69 -8.30 -8.04
N GLY A 101 -19.60 -7.47 -8.59
CA GLY A 101 -19.88 -7.30 -10.01
C GLY A 101 -18.66 -7.11 -10.91
N ASP A 102 -18.83 -7.35 -12.20
CA ASP A 102 -17.78 -7.58 -13.20
C ASP A 102 -16.95 -6.34 -13.60
N CYS A 103 -17.04 -5.24 -12.87
CA CYS A 103 -16.21 -4.08 -13.16
C CYS A 103 -14.74 -4.30 -12.74
N ASN A 104 -13.84 -3.66 -13.50
CA ASN A 104 -12.41 -3.70 -13.21
C ASN A 104 -12.11 -3.01 -11.86
N PHE A 105 -10.93 -3.31 -11.30
CA PHE A 105 -10.55 -2.82 -9.98
C PHE A 105 -10.47 -1.29 -9.89
N GLU A 106 -10.04 -0.62 -10.96
CA GLU A 106 -9.97 0.83 -11.04
C GLU A 106 -11.35 1.46 -10.81
N GLN A 107 -12.39 0.96 -11.47
CA GLN A 107 -13.76 1.44 -11.28
C GLN A 107 -14.26 1.17 -9.86
N LYS A 108 -14.02 -0.03 -9.30
CA LYS A 108 -14.39 -0.34 -7.91
C LYS A 108 -13.73 0.61 -6.92
N TRP A 109 -12.44 0.90 -7.12
CA TRP A 109 -11.70 1.83 -6.27
C TRP A 109 -12.23 3.26 -6.38
N LEU A 110 -12.58 3.71 -7.58
CA LEU A 110 -13.21 5.01 -7.82
C LEU A 110 -14.56 5.12 -7.10
N ASP A 111 -15.40 4.09 -7.19
CA ASP A 111 -16.71 4.08 -6.53
C ASP A 111 -16.57 4.14 -5.01
N LEU A 112 -15.61 3.39 -4.44
CA LEU A 112 -15.28 3.48 -3.01
C LEU A 112 -14.82 4.88 -2.63
N CYS A 113 -13.94 5.49 -3.44
CA CYS A 113 -13.48 6.85 -3.25
C CYS A 113 -14.61 7.90 -3.32
N ARG A 114 -15.73 7.60 -3.97
CA ARG A 114 -16.90 8.50 -4.08
C ARG A 114 -17.89 8.33 -2.94
N VAL A 115 -18.06 7.11 -2.44
CA VAL A 115 -19.03 6.80 -1.37
C VAL A 115 -18.44 6.95 0.02
N MET A 116 -17.14 6.71 0.19
CA MET A 116 -16.49 6.68 1.50
C MET A 116 -15.88 8.03 1.88
N ASN A 117 -15.95 8.35 3.18
CA ASN A 117 -15.15 9.43 3.74
C ASN A 117 -13.66 9.04 3.80
N ARG A 118 -12.81 10.04 4.07
CA ARG A 118 -11.36 9.90 4.08
C ARG A 118 -10.85 8.82 5.06
N GLU A 119 -11.34 8.82 6.29
CA GLU A 119 -10.90 7.85 7.30
C GLU A 119 -11.29 6.40 6.91
N SER A 120 -12.47 6.24 6.33
CA SER A 120 -12.98 4.93 5.91
C SER A 120 -12.18 4.39 4.74
N ILE A 121 -11.90 5.20 3.71
CA ILE A 121 -11.09 4.76 2.57
C ILE A 121 -9.64 4.46 2.97
N GLU A 122 -9.10 5.18 3.96
CA GLU A 122 -7.77 4.92 4.54
C GLU A 122 -7.72 3.55 5.25
N LYS A 123 -8.70 3.26 6.12
CA LYS A 123 -8.84 1.94 6.77
C LYS A 123 -8.94 0.82 5.75
N VAL A 124 -9.77 1.01 4.73
CA VAL A 124 -9.95 0.06 3.63
C VAL A 124 -8.64 -0.18 2.89
N ALA A 125 -7.90 0.88 2.52
CA ALA A 125 -6.63 0.76 1.83
C ALA A 125 -5.61 -0.08 2.61
N VAL A 126 -5.55 0.12 3.93
CA VAL A 126 -4.62 -0.62 4.80
C VAL A 126 -5.04 -2.09 4.94
N ILE A 127 -6.33 -2.37 5.08
CA ILE A 127 -6.84 -3.76 5.13
C ILE A 127 -6.57 -4.47 3.79
N MET A 128 -6.81 -3.81 2.65
CA MET A 128 -6.48 -4.36 1.32
C MET A 128 -5.00 -4.70 1.18
N ARG A 129 -4.11 -3.83 1.70
CA ARG A 129 -2.68 -4.15 1.75
C ARG A 129 -2.40 -5.34 2.67
N GLY A 130 -3.11 -5.47 3.78
CA GLY A 130 -3.04 -6.62 4.67
C GLY A 130 -3.49 -7.93 4.00
N ILE A 131 -4.57 -7.90 3.22
CA ILE A 131 -5.04 -9.04 2.41
C ILE A 131 -3.97 -9.44 1.40
N TRP A 132 -3.39 -8.47 0.69
CA TRP A 132 -2.29 -8.73 -0.23
C TRP A 132 -1.09 -9.38 0.46
N TYR A 133 -0.77 -8.91 1.67
CA TYR A 133 0.29 -9.49 2.49
C TYR A 133 -0.03 -10.92 2.93
N ARG A 134 -1.25 -11.21 3.39
CA ARG A 134 -1.71 -12.59 3.70
C ARG A 134 -1.55 -13.51 2.50
N ARG A 135 -1.93 -13.05 1.30
CA ARG A 135 -1.73 -13.80 0.06
C ARG A 135 -0.26 -14.08 -0.21
N ASN A 136 0.60 -13.08 -0.07
CA ASN A 136 2.04 -13.27 -0.31
C ASN A 136 2.68 -14.20 0.73
N LYS A 137 2.30 -14.12 2.01
CA LYS A 137 2.75 -15.06 3.03
C LYS A 137 2.36 -16.50 2.69
N TYR A 138 1.16 -16.70 2.16
CA TYR A 138 0.76 -18.02 1.69
C TYR A 138 1.60 -18.48 0.49
N VAL A 139 1.75 -17.64 -0.53
CA VAL A 139 2.46 -18.00 -1.77
C VAL A 139 3.95 -18.25 -1.56
N PHE A 140 4.62 -17.45 -0.74
CA PHE A 140 6.09 -17.50 -0.60
C PHE A 140 6.56 -18.28 0.64
N GLU A 141 5.72 -18.41 1.67
CA GLU A 141 6.11 -19.04 2.95
C GLU A 141 5.17 -20.18 3.36
N ASN A 142 4.15 -20.50 2.55
CA ASN A 142 3.11 -21.47 2.88
C ASN A 142 2.42 -21.19 4.24
N LYS A 143 2.31 -19.91 4.63
CA LYS A 143 1.70 -19.47 5.88
C LYS A 143 0.38 -18.75 5.62
N PHE A 144 -0.71 -19.35 6.08
CA PHE A 144 -2.04 -18.76 5.97
C PHE A 144 -2.47 -18.07 7.26
N TRP A 145 -2.53 -16.74 7.26
CA TRP A 145 -2.94 -15.96 8.42
C TRP A 145 -4.45 -16.04 8.63
N ARG A 146 -4.91 -16.01 9.88
CA ARG A 146 -6.34 -15.90 10.19
C ARG A 146 -6.84 -14.48 9.90
N PRO A 147 -8.14 -14.28 9.62
CA PRO A 147 -8.74 -12.96 9.40
C PRO A 147 -8.35 -11.91 10.44
N GLY A 148 -8.54 -12.24 11.72
CA GLY A 148 -8.21 -11.33 12.82
C GLY A 148 -6.75 -10.88 12.85
N ASN A 149 -5.80 -11.72 12.44
CA ASN A 149 -4.39 -11.31 12.32
C ASN A 149 -4.18 -10.25 11.24
N VAL A 150 -4.89 -10.36 10.11
CA VAL A 150 -4.83 -9.35 9.04
C VAL A 150 -5.40 -8.03 9.51
N VAL A 151 -6.58 -8.07 10.13
CA VAL A 151 -7.27 -6.88 10.63
C VAL A 151 -6.43 -6.21 11.72
N GLN A 152 -5.94 -6.97 12.70
CA GLN A 152 -5.11 -6.45 13.77
C GLN A 152 -3.84 -5.79 13.23
N MET A 153 -3.13 -6.45 12.31
CA MET A 153 -1.94 -5.90 11.68
C MET A 153 -2.24 -4.59 10.94
N ALA A 154 -3.37 -4.52 10.24
CA ALA A 154 -3.79 -3.32 9.52
C ALA A 154 -4.13 -2.16 10.48
N VAL A 155 -4.93 -2.43 11.52
CA VAL A 155 -5.36 -1.42 12.48
C VAL A 155 -4.18 -0.90 13.31
N THR A 156 -3.41 -1.78 13.92
CA THR A 156 -2.23 -1.39 14.72
C THR A 156 -1.21 -0.65 13.87
N GLY A 157 -0.93 -1.12 12.65
CA GLY A 157 0.01 -0.44 11.76
C GLY A 157 -0.44 0.97 11.34
N LEU A 158 -1.75 1.24 11.31
CA LEU A 158 -2.29 2.57 11.05
C LEU A 158 -2.23 3.48 12.28
N GLU A 159 -2.54 2.94 13.47
CA GLU A 159 -2.43 3.65 14.75
C GLU A 159 -0.98 4.04 15.06
N ASP A 160 -0.04 3.12 14.84
CA ASP A 160 1.40 3.39 14.97
C ASP A 160 1.85 4.50 14.03
N TYR A 161 1.37 4.47 12.78
CA TYR A 161 1.67 5.49 11.78
C TYR A 161 1.17 6.88 12.20
N TYR A 162 -0.05 6.98 12.73
CA TYR A 162 -0.58 8.24 13.27
C TYR A 162 0.24 8.72 14.46
N SER A 163 0.51 7.84 15.43
CA SER A 163 1.27 8.16 16.64
C SER A 163 2.66 8.74 16.35
N VAL A 164 3.33 8.25 15.30
CA VAL A 164 4.65 8.76 14.88
C VAL A 164 4.53 10.08 14.12
N ASN A 165 3.52 10.23 13.27
CA ASN A 165 3.38 11.44 12.45
C ASN A 165 2.83 12.64 13.22
N GLU A 166 1.97 12.44 14.23
CA GLU A 166 1.52 13.51 15.14
C GLU A 166 2.69 14.08 15.94
N LYS A 167 3.64 13.25 16.35
CA LYS A 167 4.88 13.71 17.00
C LYS A 167 5.75 14.56 16.07
N LYS A 168 5.74 14.29 14.75
CA LYS A 168 6.48 15.09 13.76
C LYS A 168 5.81 16.44 13.47
N THR A 169 4.48 16.53 13.47
CA THR A 169 3.77 17.80 13.28
C THR A 169 3.89 18.72 14.50
N GLY A 170 4.05 18.17 15.70
CA GLY A 170 4.38 18.93 16.92
C GLY A 170 5.79 19.54 16.93
N LEU A 171 6.77 18.90 16.28
CA LEU A 171 8.15 19.37 16.20
C LEU A 171 8.42 20.35 15.04
N ASN A 172 7.55 20.40 14.03
CA ASN A 172 7.70 21.24 12.83
C ASN A 172 7.08 22.66 12.93
N LYS A 173 6.90 23.19 14.15
CA LYS A 173 6.71 24.64 14.37
C LYS A 173 8.03 25.39 14.56
N GLY A 174 9.16 24.80 14.16
CA GLY A 174 10.42 25.51 13.90
C GLY A 174 10.42 26.04 12.47
N LYS A 175 10.73 27.34 12.30
CA LYS A 175 10.84 28.04 11.01
C LYS A 175 11.63 27.23 9.98
N GLY A 176 11.23 27.30 8.72
CA GLY A 176 11.94 26.69 7.61
C GLY A 176 13.40 27.12 7.60
N GLU A 177 14.29 26.18 7.90
CA GLU A 177 15.70 26.33 7.59
C GLU A 177 15.97 25.75 6.20
N ASP A 178 16.66 26.59 5.45
CA ASP A 178 17.20 26.42 4.12
C ASP A 178 17.72 25.01 3.85
N ARG A 179 17.48 24.49 2.64
CA ARG A 179 18.07 23.22 2.16
C ARG A 179 19.54 23.44 1.81
N GLY A 180 20.33 23.90 2.78
CA GLY A 180 21.76 23.93 2.71
C GLY A 180 22.29 22.51 2.53
N GLU A 181 23.30 22.37 1.67
CA GLU A 181 24.03 21.13 1.41
C GLU A 181 24.25 20.37 2.73
N SER A 182 23.82 19.10 2.75
CA SER A 182 23.90 18.24 3.92
C SER A 182 25.35 17.83 4.20
N HIS A 183 26.14 18.77 4.68
CA HIS A 183 27.41 18.47 5.30
C HIS A 183 27.15 17.71 6.61
N TRP A 184 28.01 16.74 6.89
CA TRP A 184 27.97 16.02 8.15
C TRP A 184 28.07 17.00 9.31
N ARG A 185 27.18 16.87 10.30
CA ARG A 185 27.24 17.60 11.57
C ARG A 185 27.32 16.62 12.74
N CYS A 186 28.18 16.96 13.70
CA CYS A 186 28.25 16.27 14.97
C CYS A 186 26.96 16.57 15.76
N PRO A 187 26.27 15.58 16.34
CA PRO A 187 25.21 15.82 17.30
C PRO A 187 25.77 16.59 18.50
N VAL A 188 24.95 17.48 19.06
CA VAL A 188 25.31 18.24 20.26
C VAL A 188 25.37 17.25 21.43
N ASP A 189 26.38 17.38 22.30
CA ASP A 189 26.59 16.58 23.53
C ASP A 189 27.05 15.11 23.35
N VAL A 190 27.70 14.76 22.24
CA VAL A 190 28.38 13.46 22.08
C VAL A 190 29.83 13.62 21.60
N ASP A 191 30.76 12.84 22.17
CA ASP A 191 32.18 12.88 21.77
C ASP A 191 32.44 12.11 20.46
N PHE A 192 31.57 11.16 20.11
CA PHE A 192 31.71 10.30 18.92
C PHE A 192 30.37 10.06 18.23
N LYS A 193 30.41 9.92 16.90
CA LYS A 193 29.28 9.48 16.08
C LYS A 193 29.68 8.29 15.21
N VAL A 194 28.89 7.23 15.31
CA VAL A 194 29.05 6.01 14.52
C VAL A 194 28.00 6.01 13.41
N ASN A 195 28.44 5.86 12.16
CA ASN A 195 27.57 5.64 11.01
C ASN A 195 27.86 4.23 10.52
N PHE A 196 26.84 3.43 10.26
CA PHE A 196 27.01 2.06 9.76
C PHE A 196 26.09 1.83 8.58
N ASP A 197 26.53 0.99 7.65
CA ASP A 197 25.72 0.51 6.54
C ASP A 197 25.98 -0.98 6.30
N GLY A 198 24.99 -1.68 5.78
CA GLY A 198 25.03 -3.12 5.55
C GLY A 198 24.68 -3.45 4.11
N ALA A 199 25.48 -4.32 3.49
CA ALA A 199 25.21 -4.88 2.19
C ALA A 199 25.00 -6.39 2.30
N PHE A 200 24.02 -6.91 1.56
CA PHE A 200 23.80 -8.35 1.44
C PHE A 200 23.85 -8.76 -0.03
N ASP A 201 24.68 -9.75 -0.33
CA ASP A 201 24.72 -10.39 -1.64
C ASP A 201 24.04 -11.76 -1.57
N GLN A 202 22.86 -11.83 -2.19
CA GLN A 202 22.05 -13.05 -2.23
C GLN A 202 22.71 -14.17 -3.04
N SER A 203 23.56 -13.84 -4.03
CA SER A 203 24.19 -14.83 -4.90
C SER A 203 25.31 -15.61 -4.19
N SER A 204 26.05 -14.94 -3.30
CA SER A 204 27.12 -15.55 -2.52
C SER A 204 26.76 -15.83 -1.06
N SER A 205 25.55 -15.47 -0.62
CA SER A 205 25.11 -15.53 0.79
C SER A 205 26.07 -14.81 1.75
N LYS A 206 26.71 -13.73 1.30
CA LYS A 206 27.65 -12.93 2.09
C LYS A 206 27.00 -11.64 2.57
N ILE A 207 27.40 -11.22 3.76
CA ILE A 207 27.05 -9.92 4.35
C ILE A 207 28.33 -9.10 4.46
N GLY A 208 28.28 -7.86 4.01
CA GLY A 208 29.29 -6.83 4.28
C GLY A 208 28.72 -5.78 5.22
N MET A 209 29.52 -5.31 6.17
CA MET A 209 29.17 -4.18 7.04
C MET A 209 30.29 -3.14 6.94
N GLY A 210 29.92 -1.88 6.71
CA GLY A 210 30.83 -0.74 6.79
C GLY A 210 30.50 0.09 8.02
N VAL A 211 31.51 0.47 8.81
CA VAL A 211 31.34 1.30 10.00
C VAL A 211 32.30 2.48 9.95
N VAL A 212 31.78 3.68 10.08
CA VAL A 212 32.54 4.93 10.09
C VAL A 212 32.35 5.62 11.43
N ILE A 213 33.43 5.69 12.22
CA ILE A 213 33.45 6.39 13.51
C ILE A 213 34.12 7.74 13.33
N ARG A 214 33.44 8.81 13.75
CA ARG A 214 33.97 10.18 13.74
C ARG A 214 33.97 10.77 15.15
N ASP A 215 35.00 11.55 15.48
CA ASP A 215 35.01 12.38 16.69
C ASP A 215 34.16 13.64 16.54
N LYS A 216 34.04 14.41 17.62
CA LYS A 216 33.35 15.72 17.64
C LYS A 216 33.88 16.76 16.65
N LYS A 217 35.12 16.61 16.16
CA LYS A 217 35.73 17.46 15.13
C LYS A 217 35.52 16.91 13.71
N GLY A 218 34.79 15.80 13.56
CA GLY A 218 34.54 15.14 12.28
C GLY A 218 35.71 14.28 11.76
N ARG A 219 36.76 14.08 12.56
CA ARG A 219 37.93 13.27 12.19
C ARG A 219 37.57 11.79 12.24
N LEU A 220 37.98 11.06 11.21
CA LEU A 220 37.79 9.62 11.13
C LEU A 220 38.71 8.92 12.15
N LEU A 221 38.13 8.05 12.96
CA LEU A 221 38.85 7.26 13.96
C LEU A 221 38.98 5.80 13.54
N LEU A 222 38.05 5.30 12.73
CA LEU A 222 38.02 3.93 12.24
C LEU A 222 37.30 3.87 10.88
N LEU A 223 37.81 3.01 9.98
CA LEU A 223 37.20 2.56 8.73
C LEU A 223 36.86 1.07 8.83
#